data_AF-A8ABJ6-F1
#
_entry.id   AF-A8ABJ6-F1
#
_cell.length_a   1.000
_cell.length_b   1.000
_cell.length_c   1.000
_cell.angle_alpha   90.00
_cell.angle_beta   90.00
_cell.angle_gamma   90.00
#
_symmetry.space_group_name_H-M   'P 1'
#
loop_
_entity.id
_entity.type
_entity.pdbx_description
1 polymer ?
#
loop_
_entity_poly.entity_id
_entity_poly.type
_entity_poly.pdbx_seq_one_letter_code
_entity_poly.pdbx_strand_id
1 'polypeptide(L)'
;MARGKKERDKKRKLYVLVSALFAILMLVPAWLGRGGGGVAISKSDLEKYLFTPESDKYTIMLFLASPKECPVCPEVANNVTQAVELLKQSIVENKLNITVEFKVFTCEGFPQCKDKEALVNFQVYRVSQVPLLLLSYRGLLVPFDPTGLGPRALASLLAQWYQVMSHAWRPPKEGKYLLYLYDKSHQSPYLDSLLKHAEANNVTVVELGCEAYPNNCTDVRSLSTMLVLGVTPNDLPLAIVYEDGRAVAAAKVDRLEGVDRILQALRN
;
A
#
# COMPACT_ATOMS: atom_id res chain seq x y z
N MET A 1 2.73 72.47 -10.61
CA MET A 1 1.92 71.30 -11.01
C MET A 1 2.76 69.99 -11.04
N ALA A 2 3.36 69.57 -9.91
CA ALA A 2 4.14 68.31 -9.85
C ALA A 2 3.87 67.46 -8.59
N ARG A 3 2.99 67.90 -7.68
CA ARG A 3 2.68 67.17 -6.43
C ARG A 3 1.50 66.20 -6.53
N GLY A 4 0.58 66.39 -7.48
CA GLY A 4 -0.61 65.53 -7.62
C GLY A 4 -0.40 64.21 -8.39
N LYS A 5 0.78 63.98 -8.98
CA LYS A 5 1.05 62.77 -9.79
C LYS A 5 1.63 61.61 -8.97
N LYS A 6 2.31 61.90 -7.85
CA LYS A 6 2.96 60.88 -7.00
C LYS A 6 1.98 60.15 -6.05
N GLU A 7 0.85 60.76 -5.74
CA GLU A 7 -0.13 60.21 -4.78
C GLU A 7 -1.14 59.25 -5.44
N ARG A 8 -1.44 59.45 -6.74
CA ARG A 8 -2.26 58.52 -7.54
C ARG A 8 -1.58 57.19 -7.80
N ASP A 9 -0.26 57.16 -7.96
CA ASP A 9 0.49 55.91 -8.17
C ASP A 9 0.66 55.07 -6.88
N LYS A 10 0.69 55.70 -5.71
CA LYS A 10 0.70 54.97 -4.42
C LYS A 10 -0.65 54.33 -4.11
N LYS A 11 -1.77 55.01 -4.40
CA LYS A 11 -3.12 54.42 -4.24
C LYS A 11 -3.39 53.30 -5.25
N ARG A 12 -2.89 53.40 -6.49
CA ARG A 12 -2.99 52.30 -7.48
C ARG A 12 -2.22 51.03 -7.06
N LYS A 13 -1.04 51.17 -6.45
CA LYS A 13 -0.28 50.00 -5.96
C LYS A 13 -0.87 49.35 -4.70
N LEU A 14 -1.57 50.12 -3.86
CA LEU A 14 -2.25 49.58 -2.67
C LEU A 14 -3.51 48.78 -3.04
N TYR A 15 -4.26 49.20 -4.07
CA TYR A 15 -5.43 48.43 -4.54
C TYR A 15 -5.06 47.15 -5.29
N VAL A 16 -3.89 47.07 -5.93
CA VAL A 16 -3.39 45.84 -6.58
C VAL A 16 -2.86 44.83 -5.55
N LEU A 17 -2.32 45.30 -4.42
CA LEU A 17 -1.87 44.41 -3.33
C LEU A 17 -3.04 43.90 -2.45
N VAL A 18 -4.10 44.69 -2.26
CA VAL A 18 -5.28 44.26 -1.48
C VAL A 18 -6.21 43.34 -2.30
N SER A 19 -6.24 43.44 -3.63
CA SER A 19 -6.96 42.49 -4.49
C SER A 19 -6.19 41.18 -4.73
N ALA A 20 -4.86 41.18 -4.62
CA ALA A 20 -4.06 39.95 -4.63
C ALA A 20 -4.16 39.16 -3.31
N LEU A 21 -4.38 39.83 -2.17
CA LEU A 21 -4.56 39.16 -0.86
C LEU A 21 -5.99 38.71 -0.57
N PHE A 22 -7.01 39.30 -1.21
CA PHE A 22 -8.40 38.81 -1.12
C PHE A 22 -8.72 37.65 -2.09
N ALA A 23 -7.95 37.49 -3.17
CA ALA A 23 -8.04 36.31 -4.04
C ALA A 23 -7.44 35.04 -3.40
N ILE A 24 -6.58 35.18 -2.38
CA ILE A 24 -5.95 34.05 -1.68
C ILE A 24 -6.82 33.51 -0.53
N LEU A 25 -7.77 34.31 -0.01
CA LEU A 25 -8.64 33.91 1.12
C LEU A 25 -10.07 33.49 0.70
N MET A 26 -10.42 33.58 -0.58
CA MET A 26 -11.72 33.17 -1.12
C MET A 26 -11.63 32.01 -2.15
N LEU A 27 -10.47 31.35 -2.27
CA LEU A 27 -10.23 30.17 -3.11
C LEU A 27 -10.05 28.87 -2.30
N VAL A 28 -10.78 28.75 -1.19
CA VAL A 28 -11.10 27.45 -0.56
C VAL A 28 -12.57 27.17 -0.87
N PRO A 29 -12.91 26.97 -2.15
CA PRO A 29 -13.13 25.59 -2.62
C PRO A 29 -12.77 25.45 -4.12
N ALA A 30 -11.49 25.26 -4.45
CA ALA A 30 -11.09 25.01 -5.85
C ALA A 30 -9.81 24.16 -6.02
N TRP A 31 -9.31 23.53 -4.94
CA TRP A 31 -8.15 22.61 -5.00
C TRP A 31 -8.55 21.14 -5.24
N LEU A 32 -9.57 20.94 -6.07
CA LEU A 32 -9.84 19.67 -6.76
C LEU A 32 -10.05 20.01 -8.23
N GLY A 33 -8.93 20.23 -8.92
CA GLY A 33 -8.91 20.24 -10.38
C GLY A 33 -9.54 18.94 -10.89
N ARG A 34 -10.48 19.10 -11.83
CA ARG A 34 -11.15 18.05 -12.60
C ARG A 34 -10.25 16.84 -12.85
N GLY A 35 -10.52 15.74 -12.14
CA GLY A 35 -9.82 14.46 -12.31
C GLY A 35 -9.70 13.58 -11.08
N GLY A 36 -9.94 14.09 -9.87
CA GLY A 36 -9.82 13.29 -8.65
C GLY A 36 -10.73 13.77 -7.54
N GLY A 37 -12.05 13.62 -7.71
CA GLY A 37 -12.94 13.69 -6.56
C GLY A 37 -12.49 12.61 -5.57
N GLY A 38 -12.00 13.00 -4.40
CA GLY A 38 -11.70 12.03 -3.35
C GLY A 38 -12.99 11.28 -3.05
N VAL A 39 -13.05 10.01 -3.43
CA VAL A 39 -14.22 9.16 -3.20
C VAL A 39 -14.06 8.61 -1.80
N ALA A 40 -15.11 8.63 -0.97
CA ALA A 40 -15.09 7.81 0.24
C ALA A 40 -15.15 6.34 -0.20
N ILE A 41 -14.04 5.59 -0.06
CA ILE A 41 -14.05 4.17 -0.39
C ILE A 41 -14.66 3.38 0.76
N SER A 42 -15.63 2.52 0.44
CA SER A 42 -16.20 1.59 1.41
C SER A 42 -15.23 0.44 1.69
N LYS A 43 -15.38 -0.25 2.83
CA LYS A 43 -14.63 -1.49 3.11
C LYS A 43 -14.76 -2.51 1.97
N SER A 44 -15.96 -2.64 1.41
CA SER A 44 -16.23 -3.52 0.26
C SER A 44 -15.50 -3.10 -1.03
N ASP A 45 -15.13 -1.82 -1.18
CA ASP A 45 -14.32 -1.38 -2.31
C ASP A 45 -12.84 -1.70 -2.11
N LEU A 46 -12.32 -1.61 -0.88
CA LEU A 46 -10.98 -2.08 -0.53
C LEU A 46 -10.82 -3.58 -0.76
N GLU A 47 -11.83 -4.36 -0.41
CA GLU A 47 -11.86 -5.81 -0.60
C GLU A 47 -11.72 -6.20 -2.09
N LYS A 48 -12.17 -5.37 -3.03
CA LYS A 48 -11.95 -5.63 -4.47
C LYS A 48 -10.47 -5.68 -4.84
N TYR A 49 -9.63 -4.87 -4.18
CA TYR A 49 -8.18 -4.86 -4.42
C TYR A 49 -7.47 -6.09 -3.85
N LEU A 50 -8.03 -6.69 -2.80
CA LEU A 50 -7.56 -7.98 -2.26
C LEU A 50 -8.00 -9.14 -3.15
N PHE A 51 -9.22 -9.09 -3.68
CA PHE A 51 -9.91 -10.27 -4.21
C PHE A 51 -10.02 -10.31 -5.73
N THR A 52 -9.72 -9.22 -6.44
CA THR A 52 -9.82 -9.18 -7.90
C THR A 52 -8.44 -8.89 -8.49
N PRO A 53 -7.61 -9.91 -8.73
CA PRO A 53 -6.35 -9.73 -9.43
C PRO A 53 -6.63 -9.34 -10.88
N GLU A 54 -6.66 -8.03 -11.15
CA GLU A 54 -6.38 -7.50 -12.47
C GLU A 54 -4.84 -7.52 -12.61
N SER A 55 -4.35 -8.26 -13.60
CA SER A 55 -2.94 -8.64 -13.68
C SER A 55 -1.99 -7.52 -14.10
N ASP A 56 -2.52 -6.41 -14.60
CA ASP A 56 -1.81 -5.35 -15.30
C ASP A 56 -2.00 -3.96 -14.68
N LYS A 57 -2.76 -3.87 -13.57
CA LYS A 57 -3.06 -2.60 -12.90
C LYS A 57 -2.29 -2.42 -11.61
N TYR A 58 -1.38 -1.46 -11.61
CA TYR A 58 -0.70 -0.97 -10.41
C TYR A 58 -1.48 0.21 -9.83
N THR A 59 -2.20 -0.02 -8.75
CA THR A 59 -3.03 1.01 -8.11
C THR A 59 -2.32 1.62 -6.92
N ILE A 60 -2.23 2.95 -6.89
CA ILE A 60 -1.66 3.74 -5.81
C ILE A 60 -2.83 4.44 -5.11
N MET A 61 -3.01 4.15 -3.83
CA MET A 61 -4.15 4.61 -3.04
C MET A 61 -3.66 5.49 -1.89
N LEU A 62 -3.98 6.78 -1.93
CA LEU A 62 -3.59 7.76 -0.91
C LEU A 62 -4.74 8.01 0.05
N PHE A 63 -4.52 7.77 1.34
CA PHE A 63 -5.48 8.05 2.41
C PHE A 63 -5.04 9.29 3.18
N LEU A 64 -5.95 10.25 3.32
CA LEU A 64 -5.71 11.55 3.95
C LEU A 64 -6.82 11.86 4.97
N ALA A 65 -6.52 12.74 5.92
CA ALA A 65 -7.51 13.39 6.75
C ALA A 65 -7.55 14.90 6.47
N SER A 66 -8.52 15.60 7.07
CA SER A 66 -8.63 17.05 6.97
C SER A 66 -7.34 17.73 7.46
N PRO A 67 -6.99 18.94 6.96
CA PRO A 67 -5.81 19.66 7.43
C PRO A 67 -5.81 19.97 8.94
N LYS A 68 -7.00 19.97 9.57
CA LYS A 68 -7.15 20.15 11.02
C LYS A 68 -6.70 18.91 11.80
N GLU A 69 -6.99 17.71 11.28
CA GLU A 69 -6.61 16.44 11.88
C GLU A 69 -5.20 15.99 11.44
N CYS A 70 -4.75 16.43 10.26
CA CYS A 70 -3.48 16.07 9.65
C CYS A 70 -2.85 17.28 8.94
N PRO A 71 -2.06 18.10 9.65
CA PRO A 71 -1.44 19.30 9.07
C PRO A 71 -0.48 19.04 7.91
N VAL A 72 0.14 17.84 7.88
CA VAL A 72 1.08 17.41 6.84
C VAL A 72 0.39 16.84 5.59
N CYS A 73 -0.90 16.49 5.67
CA CYS A 73 -1.62 15.84 4.57
C CYS A 73 -1.67 16.66 3.26
N PRO A 74 -1.82 18.00 3.26
CA PRO A 74 -1.79 18.79 2.03
C PRO A 74 -0.46 18.72 1.28
N GLU A 75 0.66 18.79 2.02
CA GLU A 75 2.00 18.68 1.44
C GLU A 75 2.21 17.29 0.84
N VAL A 76 1.89 16.26 1.62
CA VAL A 76 1.99 14.87 1.18
C VAL A 76 1.13 14.62 -0.06
N ALA A 77 -0.11 15.10 -0.09
CA ALA A 77 -1.00 14.95 -1.24
C ALA A 77 -0.40 15.53 -2.53
N ASN A 78 0.19 16.72 -2.42
CA ASN A 78 0.90 17.36 -3.53
C ASN A 78 2.12 16.53 -3.97
N ASN A 79 2.97 16.09 -3.02
CA ASN A 79 4.18 15.34 -3.33
C ASN A 79 3.87 14.01 -4.01
N VAL A 80 2.86 13.29 -3.52
CA VAL A 80 2.42 12.01 -4.05
C VAL A 80 1.81 12.16 -5.44
N THR A 81 0.96 13.17 -5.65
CA THR A 81 0.36 13.42 -6.96
C THR A 81 1.44 13.67 -8.02
N GLN A 82 2.43 14.51 -7.70
CA GLN A 82 3.57 14.74 -8.59
C GLN A 82 4.40 13.48 -8.81
N ALA A 83 4.62 12.67 -7.78
CA ALA A 83 5.36 11.42 -7.87
C ALA A 83 4.69 10.40 -8.82
N VAL A 84 3.36 10.30 -8.76
CA VAL A 84 2.58 9.43 -9.66
C VAL A 84 2.71 9.87 -11.11
N GLU A 85 2.63 11.19 -11.37
CA GLU A 85 2.77 11.70 -12.74
C GLU A 85 4.18 11.46 -13.28
N LEU A 86 5.23 11.61 -12.46
CA LEU A 86 6.60 11.23 -12.83
C LEU A 86 6.71 9.73 -13.14
N LEU A 87 6.07 8.87 -12.35
CA LEU A 87 6.06 7.42 -12.60
C LEU A 87 5.36 7.08 -13.92
N LYS A 88 4.18 7.67 -14.19
CA LYS A 88 3.44 7.46 -15.45
C LYS A 88 4.27 7.88 -16.66
N GLN A 89 4.96 9.02 -16.58
CA GLN A 89 5.87 9.46 -17.63
C GLN A 89 6.99 8.44 -17.88
N SER A 90 7.64 7.97 -16.81
CA SER A 90 8.70 6.97 -16.90
C SER A 90 8.21 5.65 -17.51
N ILE A 91 6.98 5.23 -17.23
CA ILE A 91 6.37 4.02 -17.81
C ILE A 91 6.20 4.16 -19.33
N VAL A 92 5.71 5.32 -19.79
CA VAL A 92 5.55 5.62 -21.22
C VAL A 92 6.91 5.65 -21.91
N GLU A 93 7.91 6.32 -21.32
CA GLU A 93 9.27 6.42 -21.86
C GLU A 93 9.95 5.05 -21.98
N ASN A 94 9.80 4.20 -20.95
CA ASN A 94 10.39 2.87 -20.92
C ASN A 94 9.53 1.78 -21.58
N LYS A 95 8.38 2.14 -22.16
CA LYS A 95 7.43 1.23 -22.83
C LYS A 95 7.03 0.02 -21.97
N LEU A 96 6.84 0.25 -20.67
CA LEU A 96 6.39 -0.81 -19.76
C LEU A 96 4.89 -1.08 -19.99
N ASN A 97 4.52 -2.35 -20.10
CA ASN A 97 3.12 -2.75 -20.30
C ASN A 97 2.37 -2.83 -18.95
N ILE A 98 2.21 -1.68 -18.31
CA ILE A 98 1.45 -1.54 -17.05
C ILE A 98 0.58 -0.30 -17.03
N THR A 99 -0.57 -0.42 -16.38
CA THR A 99 -1.48 0.71 -16.14
C THR A 99 -1.33 1.18 -14.70
N VAL A 100 -1.02 2.46 -14.49
CA VAL A 100 -0.99 3.09 -13.16
C VAL A 100 -2.29 3.80 -12.88
N GLU A 101 -3.02 3.32 -11.88
CA GLU A 101 -4.19 4.01 -11.32
C GLU A 101 -3.78 4.77 -10.06
N PHE A 102 -4.29 5.99 -9.90
CA PHE A 102 -4.10 6.77 -8.68
C PHE A 102 -5.45 7.16 -8.11
N LYS A 103 -5.64 6.86 -6.82
CA LYS A 103 -6.88 7.14 -6.10
C LYS A 103 -6.58 7.84 -4.80
N VAL A 104 -7.43 8.80 -4.45
CA VAL A 104 -7.32 9.56 -3.21
C VAL A 104 -8.58 9.32 -2.39
N PHE A 105 -8.37 9.01 -1.12
CA PHE A 105 -9.39 8.71 -0.13
C PHE A 105 -9.27 9.72 1.00
N THR A 106 -10.42 10.25 1.41
CA THR A 106 -10.50 11.11 2.58
C THR A 106 -11.15 10.31 3.71
N CYS A 107 -10.55 10.34 4.89
CA CYS A 107 -11.05 9.69 6.10
C CYS A 107 -12.20 10.48 6.77
N GLU A 108 -12.70 11.55 6.16
CA GLU A 108 -13.83 12.31 6.68
C GLU A 108 -15.09 11.43 6.70
N GLY A 109 -15.62 11.18 7.91
CA GLY A 109 -16.81 10.33 8.10
C GLY A 109 -16.55 8.83 8.14
N PHE A 110 -15.28 8.37 8.24
CA PHE A 110 -14.93 6.96 8.40
C PHE A 110 -14.44 6.68 9.84
N PRO A 111 -15.30 6.21 10.77
CA PRO A 111 -14.88 5.84 12.12
C PRO A 111 -13.76 4.79 12.11
N GLN A 112 -13.70 3.97 11.06
CA GLN A 112 -12.70 2.91 10.88
C GLN A 112 -11.32 3.40 10.42
N CYS A 113 -11.17 4.67 10.00
CA CYS A 113 -9.85 5.31 9.96
C CYS A 113 -9.33 5.64 11.37
N LYS A 114 -10.21 5.67 12.37
CA LYS A 114 -9.87 5.83 13.81
C LYS A 114 -9.85 4.47 14.54
N ASP A 115 -10.54 3.47 13.99
CA ASP A 115 -10.60 2.13 14.51
C ASP A 115 -9.43 1.29 13.97
N LYS A 116 -8.39 1.16 14.78
CA LYS A 116 -7.17 0.39 14.49
C LYS A 116 -7.46 -1.07 14.15
N GLU A 117 -8.67 -1.56 14.46
CA GLU A 117 -9.08 -2.96 14.31
C GLU A 117 -10.05 -3.23 13.14
N ALA A 118 -10.70 -2.24 12.51
CA ALA A 118 -11.73 -2.53 11.51
C ALA A 118 -11.21 -2.62 10.05
N LEU A 119 -10.03 -2.03 9.79
CA LEU A 119 -9.22 -2.37 8.63
C LEU A 119 -8.60 -3.76 8.75
N VAL A 120 -8.84 -4.51 9.85
CA VAL A 120 -8.26 -5.84 10.12
C VAL A 120 -9.01 -6.95 9.39
N ASN A 121 -8.83 -7.01 8.07
CA ASN A 121 -8.44 -8.28 7.44
C ASN A 121 -6.91 -8.32 7.22
N PHE A 122 -6.23 -7.51 8.02
CA PHE A 122 -4.85 -7.12 7.97
C PHE A 122 -4.15 -7.56 9.28
N GLN A 123 -4.22 -8.85 9.66
CA GLN A 123 -3.27 -9.35 10.67
C GLN A 123 -1.81 -9.17 10.22
N VAL A 124 -1.58 -8.96 8.92
CA VAL A 124 -0.27 -8.74 8.29
C VAL A 124 0.11 -7.26 8.13
N TYR A 125 -0.83 -6.31 7.98
CA TYR A 125 -0.43 -4.89 7.81
C TYR A 125 -1.17 -3.89 8.69
N ARG A 126 -0.42 -3.29 9.62
CA ARG A 126 -0.93 -2.31 10.59
C ARG A 126 -1.08 -0.94 9.94
N VAL A 127 -2.29 -0.59 9.52
CA VAL A 127 -2.63 0.80 9.18
C VAL A 127 -3.10 1.51 10.45
N SER A 128 -2.29 2.44 10.98
CA SER A 128 -2.62 3.14 12.22
C SER A 128 -2.56 4.67 12.13
N GLN A 129 -2.16 5.22 10.98
CA GLN A 129 -1.88 6.65 10.82
C GLN A 129 -2.19 7.12 9.40
N VAL A 130 -2.65 8.36 9.25
CA VAL A 130 -2.72 9.09 7.98
C VAL A 130 -1.76 10.28 8.04
N PRO A 131 -1.10 10.65 6.94
CA PRO A 131 -1.30 10.15 5.58
C PRO A 131 -0.73 8.74 5.39
N LEU A 132 -1.38 7.96 4.54
CA LEU A 132 -0.96 6.59 4.21
C LEU A 132 -1.04 6.38 2.71
N LEU A 133 -0.05 5.70 2.16
CA LEU A 133 -0.19 5.11 0.85
C LEU A 133 -0.35 3.60 0.94
N LEU A 134 -1.24 3.08 0.12
CA LEU A 134 -1.46 1.65 -0.07
C LEU A 134 -1.25 1.34 -1.55
N LEU A 135 -0.31 0.45 -1.82
CA LEU A 135 0.00 -0.02 -3.16
C LEU A 135 -0.73 -1.33 -3.40
N SER A 136 -1.39 -1.45 -4.54
CA SER A 136 -2.07 -2.68 -4.95
C SER A 136 -1.56 -3.15 -6.30
N TYR A 137 -1.11 -4.40 -6.38
CA TYR A 137 -0.74 -5.04 -7.63
C TYR A 137 -0.95 -6.56 -7.52
N ARG A 138 -1.69 -7.14 -8.48
CA ARG A 138 -1.92 -8.60 -8.57
C ARG A 138 -2.45 -9.25 -7.27
N GLY A 139 -3.27 -8.52 -6.51
CA GLY A 139 -3.84 -8.98 -5.22
C GLY A 139 -2.93 -8.78 -4.00
N LEU A 140 -1.74 -8.21 -4.19
CA LEU A 140 -0.82 -7.85 -3.12
C LEU A 140 -1.09 -6.42 -2.68
N LEU A 141 -1.04 -6.17 -1.38
CA LEU A 141 -1.20 -4.85 -0.79
C LEU A 141 0.02 -4.48 0.04
N VAL A 142 0.63 -3.32 -0.22
CA VAL A 142 1.77 -2.83 0.55
C VAL A 142 1.46 -1.44 1.09
N PRO A 143 1.35 -1.26 2.41
CA PRO A 143 1.25 0.06 3.01
C PRO A 143 2.62 0.71 3.14
N PHE A 144 2.66 2.04 3.03
CA PHE A 144 3.84 2.82 3.37
C PHE A 144 3.46 4.23 3.81
N ASP A 145 4.31 4.83 4.65
CA ASP A 145 4.20 6.22 5.07
C ASP A 145 4.95 7.13 4.09
N PRO A 146 4.27 8.04 3.38
CA PRO A 146 4.91 9.00 2.47
C PRO A 146 5.52 10.24 3.15
N THR A 147 5.37 10.40 4.46
CA THR A 147 5.72 11.63 5.17
C THR A 147 7.23 11.93 5.05
N GLY A 148 7.57 13.19 4.79
CA GLY A 148 8.95 13.64 4.66
C GLY A 148 9.63 13.30 3.32
N LEU A 149 8.94 12.61 2.40
CA LEU A 149 9.48 12.29 1.09
C LEU A 149 9.07 13.33 0.04
N GLY A 150 10.04 13.81 -0.74
CA GLY A 150 9.80 14.66 -1.90
C GLY A 150 9.30 13.88 -3.12
N PRO A 151 8.75 14.57 -4.15
CA PRO A 151 8.12 13.93 -5.32
C PRO A 151 9.01 12.92 -6.05
N ARG A 152 10.30 13.25 -6.26
CA ARG A 152 11.24 12.38 -6.98
C ARG A 152 11.59 11.11 -6.19
N ALA A 153 11.78 11.26 -4.88
CA ALA A 153 12.06 10.13 -4.00
C ALA A 153 10.85 9.19 -3.94
N LEU A 154 9.64 9.74 -3.81
CA LEU A 154 8.39 8.98 -3.89
C LEU A 154 8.25 8.27 -5.24
N ALA A 155 8.51 8.94 -6.37
CA ALA A 155 8.39 8.31 -7.69
C ALA A 155 9.34 7.12 -7.84
N SER A 156 10.59 7.26 -7.38
CA SER A 156 11.55 6.17 -7.37
C SER A 156 11.10 5.02 -6.47
N LEU A 157 10.60 5.32 -5.27
CA LEU A 157 10.11 4.31 -4.33
C LEU A 157 8.89 3.56 -4.89
N LEU A 158 7.94 4.27 -5.51
CA LEU A 158 6.77 3.69 -6.17
C LEU A 158 7.18 2.75 -7.31
N ALA A 159 8.20 3.13 -8.10
CA ALA A 159 8.74 2.27 -9.15
C ALA A 159 9.43 1.02 -8.58
N GLN A 160 10.22 1.17 -7.51
CA GLN A 160 10.88 0.05 -6.84
C GLN A 160 9.87 -0.95 -6.28
N TRP A 161 8.82 -0.47 -5.62
CA TRP A 161 7.75 -1.34 -5.12
C TRP A 161 7.03 -2.08 -6.23
N TYR A 162 6.78 -1.44 -7.37
CA TYR A 162 6.23 -2.14 -8.54
C TYR A 162 7.13 -3.30 -8.97
N GLN A 163 8.45 -3.09 -9.05
CA GLN A 163 9.39 -4.16 -9.39
C GLN A 163 9.32 -5.31 -8.37
N VAL A 164 9.34 -5.00 -7.07
CA VAL A 164 9.24 -5.99 -5.98
C VAL A 164 7.93 -6.77 -6.10
N MET A 165 6.80 -6.09 -6.18
CA MET A 165 5.48 -6.73 -6.30
C MET A 165 5.34 -7.54 -7.60
N SER A 166 6.06 -7.20 -8.67
CA SER A 166 6.03 -7.97 -9.92
C SER A 166 6.71 -9.33 -9.82
N HIS A 167 7.71 -9.45 -8.94
CA HIS A 167 8.44 -10.69 -8.67
C HIS A 167 7.88 -11.50 -7.49
N ALA A 168 7.11 -10.88 -6.61
CA ALA A 168 6.46 -11.57 -5.50
C ALA A 168 5.53 -12.69 -5.98
N TRP A 169 5.51 -13.77 -5.21
CA TRP A 169 4.54 -14.84 -5.40
C TRP A 169 3.15 -14.32 -5.11
N ARG A 170 2.20 -14.74 -5.93
CA ARG A 170 0.77 -14.48 -5.74
C ARG A 170 0.04 -15.79 -5.56
N PRO A 171 -0.91 -15.88 -4.64
CA PRO A 171 -1.82 -17.00 -4.59
C PRO A 171 -2.65 -17.04 -5.88
N PRO A 172 -2.85 -18.22 -6.48
CA PRO A 172 -3.83 -18.40 -7.57
C PRO A 172 -5.25 -18.03 -7.13
N LYS A 173 -6.11 -17.68 -8.10
CA LYS A 173 -7.49 -17.23 -7.83
C LYS A 173 -8.40 -18.34 -7.33
N GLU A 174 -8.05 -19.59 -7.62
CA GLU A 174 -8.86 -20.77 -7.35
C GLU A 174 -8.01 -21.81 -6.64
N GLY A 175 -8.63 -22.51 -5.71
CA GLY A 175 -8.01 -23.62 -4.99
C GLY A 175 -7.34 -23.18 -3.69
N LYS A 176 -6.72 -24.16 -3.04
CA LYS A 176 -6.18 -24.03 -1.69
C LYS A 176 -4.68 -24.22 -1.68
N TYR A 177 -3.98 -23.28 -1.03
CA TYR A 177 -2.52 -23.22 -1.01
C TYR A 177 -2.00 -23.06 0.41
N LEU A 178 -0.90 -23.74 0.71
CA LEU A 178 -0.10 -23.51 1.91
C LEU A 178 1.19 -22.81 1.49
N LEU A 179 1.31 -21.53 1.81
CA LEU A 179 2.55 -20.78 1.68
C LEU A 179 3.38 -20.96 2.96
N TYR A 180 4.57 -21.53 2.84
CA TYR A 180 5.52 -21.70 3.94
C TYR A 180 6.77 -20.84 3.69
N LEU A 181 7.05 -19.95 4.64
CA LEU A 181 8.14 -19.00 4.62
C LEU A 181 9.14 -19.36 5.72
N TYR A 182 10.43 -19.47 5.36
CA TYR A 182 11.47 -19.85 6.31
C TYR A 182 12.82 -19.23 5.97
N ASP A 183 13.74 -19.30 6.92
CA ASP A 183 15.17 -19.23 6.64
C ASP A 183 15.91 -20.42 7.26
N LYS A 184 17.21 -20.62 6.97
CA LYS A 184 17.96 -21.76 7.54
C LYS A 184 18.01 -21.79 9.07
N SER A 185 17.94 -20.64 9.72
CA SER A 185 17.94 -20.55 11.19
C SER A 185 16.55 -20.81 11.79
N HIS A 186 15.50 -20.68 10.98
CA HIS A 186 14.10 -20.70 11.39
C HIS A 186 13.29 -21.70 10.57
N GLN A 187 13.61 -22.99 10.71
CA GLN A 187 12.78 -24.07 10.19
C GLN A 187 11.88 -24.64 11.30
N SER A 188 10.60 -24.86 10.97
CA SER A 188 9.66 -25.49 11.88
C SER A 188 9.99 -26.97 12.07
N PRO A 189 10.05 -27.48 13.33
CA PRO A 189 10.14 -28.91 13.57
C PRO A 189 8.85 -29.66 13.17
N TYR A 190 7.79 -28.93 12.83
CA TYR A 190 6.48 -29.49 12.44
C TYR A 190 6.25 -29.46 10.92
N LEU A 191 7.24 -29.08 10.11
CA LEU A 191 7.10 -28.94 8.66
C LEU A 191 6.54 -30.22 8.02
N ASP A 192 7.12 -31.39 8.31
CA ASP A 192 6.65 -32.68 7.78
C ASP A 192 5.17 -32.96 8.10
N SER A 193 4.71 -32.53 9.28
CA SER A 193 3.31 -32.71 9.69
C SER A 193 2.37 -31.81 8.90
N LEU A 194 2.79 -30.56 8.64
CA LEU A 194 2.06 -29.61 7.81
C LEU A 194 1.98 -30.10 6.36
N LEU A 195 3.10 -30.58 5.79
CA LEU A 195 3.17 -31.09 4.42
C LEU A 195 2.25 -32.30 4.22
N LYS A 196 2.29 -33.28 5.13
CA LYS A 196 1.41 -34.45 5.08
C LYS A 196 -0.07 -34.08 5.17
N HIS A 197 -0.42 -33.10 6.00
CA HIS A 197 -1.81 -32.63 6.09
C HIS A 197 -2.23 -31.85 4.84
N ALA A 198 -1.35 -31.03 4.27
CA ALA A 198 -1.63 -30.32 3.03
C ALA A 198 -1.91 -31.33 1.89
N GLU A 199 -1.06 -32.34 1.75
CA GLU A 199 -1.25 -33.42 0.77
C GLU A 199 -2.58 -34.17 0.99
N ALA A 200 -2.87 -34.57 2.23
CA ALA A 200 -4.11 -35.28 2.57
C ALA A 200 -5.39 -34.47 2.27
N ASN A 201 -5.30 -33.14 2.23
CA ASN A 201 -6.42 -32.24 1.94
C ASN A 201 -6.33 -31.61 0.54
N ASN A 202 -5.51 -32.15 -0.36
CA ASN A 202 -5.32 -31.66 -1.72
C ASN A 202 -4.93 -30.16 -1.80
N VAL A 203 -4.13 -29.71 -0.83
CA VAL A 203 -3.63 -28.34 -0.74
C VAL A 203 -2.26 -28.26 -1.42
N THR A 204 -2.10 -27.31 -2.33
CA THR A 204 -0.81 -27.09 -3.00
C THR A 204 0.15 -26.37 -2.06
N VAL A 205 1.33 -26.93 -1.83
CA VAL A 205 2.34 -26.29 -0.99
C VAL A 205 3.27 -25.43 -1.83
N VAL A 206 3.56 -24.24 -1.32
CA VAL A 206 4.57 -23.31 -1.86
C VAL A 206 5.55 -22.97 -0.75
N GLU A 207 6.79 -23.40 -0.92
CA GLU A 207 7.87 -23.09 0.01
C GLU A 207 8.74 -21.98 -0.55
N LEU A 208 8.97 -20.92 0.22
CA LEU A 208 9.87 -19.82 -0.11
C LEU A 208 10.86 -19.63 1.03
N GLY A 209 12.14 -19.74 0.71
CA GLY A 209 13.20 -19.82 1.69
C GLY A 209 14.29 -18.78 1.49
N CYS A 210 14.98 -18.45 2.57
CA CYS A 210 16.25 -17.75 2.50
C CYS A 210 17.33 -18.50 3.28
N GLU A 211 18.59 -18.28 2.93
CA GLU A 211 19.69 -18.75 3.76
C GLU A 211 19.76 -17.93 5.06
N ALA A 212 19.57 -16.60 4.98
CA ALA A 212 19.64 -15.69 6.12
C ALA A 212 18.81 -14.41 5.95
N TYR A 213 17.47 -14.50 6.00
CA TYR A 213 16.57 -13.38 5.70
C TYR A 213 16.87 -12.09 6.52
N PRO A 214 16.86 -10.89 5.91
CA PRO A 214 16.56 -10.57 4.50
C PRO A 214 17.72 -10.76 3.52
N ASN A 215 18.88 -11.16 4.01
CA ASN A 215 20.07 -11.34 3.19
C ASN A 215 20.08 -12.76 2.59
N ASN A 216 20.63 -12.92 1.40
CA ASN A 216 20.89 -14.26 0.84
C ASN A 216 19.63 -15.15 0.70
N CYS A 217 18.60 -14.68 0.01
CA CYS A 217 17.44 -15.51 -0.32
C CYS A 217 17.72 -16.45 -1.50
N THR A 218 17.06 -17.60 -1.54
CA THR A 218 17.28 -18.62 -2.59
C THR A 218 16.97 -18.07 -3.98
N ASP A 219 16.04 -17.12 -4.06
CA ASP A 219 15.62 -16.47 -5.28
C ASP A 219 14.94 -15.11 -5.00
N VAL A 220 14.80 -14.30 -6.05
CA VAL A 220 14.19 -12.96 -6.00
C VAL A 220 12.71 -13.02 -5.59
N ARG A 221 11.99 -14.08 -5.95
CA ARG A 221 10.57 -14.25 -5.61
C ARG A 221 10.41 -14.48 -4.11
N SER A 222 11.28 -15.26 -3.47
CA SER A 222 11.26 -15.48 -2.01
C SER A 222 11.42 -14.16 -1.24
N LEU A 223 12.48 -13.39 -1.56
CA LEU A 223 12.71 -12.07 -0.96
C LEU A 223 11.52 -11.13 -1.20
N SER A 224 11.06 -11.03 -2.45
CA SER A 224 9.97 -10.12 -2.83
C SER A 224 8.66 -10.46 -2.14
N THR A 225 8.35 -11.76 -2.00
CA THR A 225 7.14 -12.22 -1.31
C THR A 225 7.17 -11.86 0.16
N MET A 226 8.29 -12.13 0.85
CA MET A 226 8.44 -11.80 2.26
C MET A 226 8.40 -10.28 2.50
N LEU A 227 9.05 -9.47 1.66
CA LEU A 227 8.99 -8.01 1.73
C LEU A 227 7.58 -7.47 1.52
N VAL A 228 6.88 -7.96 0.49
CA VAL A 228 5.50 -7.54 0.22
C VAL A 228 4.60 -7.91 1.37
N LEU A 229 4.77 -9.09 1.97
CA LEU A 229 4.01 -9.53 3.14
C LEU A 229 4.44 -8.86 4.45
N GLY A 230 5.39 -7.92 4.43
CA GLY A 230 5.86 -7.25 5.65
C GLY A 230 6.49 -8.20 6.68
N VAL A 231 6.98 -9.36 6.23
CA VAL A 231 7.59 -10.38 7.08
C VAL A 231 8.94 -9.88 7.58
N THR A 232 9.16 -9.98 8.89
CA THR A 232 10.45 -9.73 9.53
C THR A 232 11.11 -11.06 9.90
N PRO A 233 12.42 -11.10 10.18
CA PRO A 233 13.07 -12.32 10.64
C PRO A 233 12.41 -12.98 11.85
N ASN A 234 11.77 -12.19 12.72
CA ASN A 234 11.09 -12.69 13.93
C ASN A 234 9.78 -13.43 13.64
N ASP A 235 9.20 -13.21 12.46
CA ASP A 235 7.95 -13.84 12.04
C ASP A 235 8.19 -15.26 11.49
N LEU A 236 9.44 -15.61 11.17
CA LEU A 236 9.81 -16.91 10.60
C LEU A 236 9.98 -18.00 11.68
N PRO A 237 9.61 -19.27 11.42
CA PRO A 237 8.92 -19.76 10.22
C PRO A 237 7.43 -19.37 10.22
N LEU A 238 6.94 -18.87 9.09
CA LEU A 238 5.56 -18.42 8.90
C LEU A 238 4.84 -19.32 7.92
N ALA A 239 3.66 -19.80 8.29
CA ALA A 239 2.76 -20.50 7.39
C ALA A 239 1.50 -19.66 7.15
N ILE A 240 1.04 -19.61 5.90
CA ILE A 240 -0.17 -18.91 5.48
C ILE A 240 -1.00 -19.85 4.60
N VAL A 241 -2.26 -20.08 4.97
CA VAL A 241 -3.22 -20.82 4.14
C VAL A 241 -4.00 -19.82 3.31
N TYR A 242 -3.97 -20.01 1.99
CA TYR A 242 -4.81 -19.29 1.04
C TYR A 242 -5.91 -20.20 0.50
N GLU A 243 -7.10 -19.66 0.35
CA GLU A 243 -8.25 -20.30 -0.29
C GLU A 243 -8.86 -19.29 -1.26
N ASP A 244 -8.94 -19.67 -2.53
CA ASP A 244 -9.46 -18.84 -3.63
C ASP A 244 -8.86 -17.42 -3.64
N GLY A 245 -7.53 -17.37 -3.50
CA GLY A 245 -6.75 -16.13 -3.47
C GLY A 245 -6.76 -15.37 -2.14
N ARG A 246 -7.46 -15.86 -1.10
CA ARG A 246 -7.63 -15.17 0.18
C ARG A 246 -6.85 -15.85 1.28
N ALA A 247 -6.09 -15.09 2.07
CA ALA A 247 -5.47 -15.63 3.28
C ALA A 247 -6.57 -15.93 4.32
N VAL A 248 -6.78 -17.21 4.64
CA VAL A 248 -7.76 -17.67 5.62
C VAL A 248 -7.14 -17.98 6.98
N ALA A 249 -5.83 -18.24 7.01
CA ALA A 249 -5.06 -18.36 8.24
C ALA A 249 -3.60 -17.96 8.01
N ALA A 250 -2.97 -17.37 9.02
CA ALA A 250 -1.54 -17.09 9.06
C ALA A 250 -1.03 -17.29 10.49
N ALA A 251 0.06 -18.02 10.66
CA ALA A 251 0.64 -18.26 11.98
C ALA A 251 2.12 -18.59 11.89
N LYS A 252 2.88 -18.13 12.90
CA LYS A 252 4.22 -18.64 13.15
C LYS A 252 4.11 -20.10 13.58
N VAL A 253 4.88 -20.99 12.96
CA VAL A 253 4.78 -22.44 13.15
C VAL A 253 5.98 -23.02 13.88
N ASP A 254 6.61 -22.24 14.76
CA ASP A 254 7.64 -22.71 15.70
C ASP A 254 7.05 -23.33 16.99
N ARG A 255 5.73 -23.23 17.18
CA ARG A 255 5.00 -23.73 18.36
C ARG A 255 3.69 -24.42 17.95
N LEU A 256 3.24 -25.36 18.79
CA LEU A 256 2.02 -26.15 18.55
C LEU A 256 0.77 -25.29 18.31
N GLU A 257 0.57 -24.20 19.07
CA GLU A 257 -0.59 -23.32 18.91
C GLU A 257 -0.73 -22.76 17.48
N GLY A 258 0.39 -22.33 16.89
CA GLY A 258 0.41 -21.84 15.51
C GLY A 258 0.19 -22.96 14.50
N VAL A 259 0.75 -24.14 14.76
CA VAL A 259 0.55 -25.34 13.93
C VAL A 259 -0.92 -25.75 13.93
N ASP A 260 -1.57 -25.82 15.10
CA ASP A 260 -2.98 -26.19 15.23
C ASP A 260 -3.89 -25.24 14.44
N ARG A 261 -3.61 -23.94 14.48
CA ARG A 261 -4.34 -22.94 13.69
C ARG A 261 -4.24 -23.20 12.19
N ILE A 262 -3.05 -23.56 11.70
CA ILE A 262 -2.82 -23.88 10.29
C ILE A 262 -3.47 -25.20 9.92
N LEU A 263 -3.34 -26.24 10.74
CA LEU A 263 -3.96 -27.54 10.52
C LEU A 263 -5.49 -27.44 10.46
N GLN A 264 -6.10 -26.63 11.34
CA GLN A 264 -7.53 -26.36 11.29
C GLN A 264 -7.93 -25.70 9.97
N ALA A 265 -7.16 -24.71 9.52
CA ALA A 265 -7.40 -24.04 8.25
C ALA A 265 -7.18 -24.95 7.04
N LEU A 266 -6.30 -25.95 7.11
CA LEU A 266 -6.10 -26.92 6.02
C LEU A 266 -7.29 -27.90 5.88
N ARG A 267 -8.03 -28.19 6.96
CA ARG A 267 -9.17 -29.13 6.96
C ARG A 267 -10.49 -28.52 6.48
N ASN A 268 -10.71 -27.25 6.77
CA ASN A 268 -11.95 -26.54 6.42
C ASN A 268 -11.96 -26.09 4.98
#